data_AF-A0A354FKR0-F1
#
_entry.id   AF-A0A354FKR0-F1
#
_cell.length_a   1.000
_cell.length_b   1.000
_cell.length_c   1.000
_cell.angle_alpha   90.00
_cell.angle_beta   90.00
_cell.angle_gamma   90.00
#
_symmetry.space_group_name_H-M   'P 1'
#
loop_
_entity.id
_entity.type
_entity.pdbx_description
1 polymer ?
#
loop_
_entity_poly.entity_id
_entity_poly.type
_entity_poly.pdbx_seq_one_letter_code
_entity_poly.pdbx_strand_id
1 'polypeptide(L)' 'MDSFPTEIVRFELDGKSIEALPDETILQAAQRTGAEIPHLCYKDGYRPDGNC' A
#
# COMPACT_ATOMS: atom_id res chain seq x y z
N MET A 1 24.92 4.79 1.07
CA MET A 1 23.69 5.11 0.33
C MET A 1 22.75 3.95 0.56
N ASP A 2 21.66 4.15 1.28
CA ASP A 2 20.71 3.07 1.53
C ASP A 2 20.02 2.70 0.21
N SER A 3 20.06 1.42 -0.12
CA SER A 3 19.38 0.87 -1.28
C SER A 3 17.89 0.86 -0.97
N PHE A 4 17.12 1.75 -1.61
CA PHE A 4 15.67 1.64 -1.57
C PHE A 4 15.25 0.33 -2.25
N PRO A 5 14.20 -0.35 -1.75
CA PRO A 5 13.68 -1.52 -2.43
C PRO A 5 13.26 -1.09 -3.84
N THR A 6 13.71 -1.82 -4.86
CA THR A 6 13.32 -1.62 -6.27
C THR A 6 12.52 -2.81 -6.79
N GLU A 7 12.17 -3.74 -5.92
CA GLU A 7 11.54 -5.00 -6.27
C GLU A 7 10.03 -4.94 -6.06
N ILE A 8 9.31 -5.52 -7.03
CA ILE A 8 7.88 -5.76 -6.92
C ILE A 8 7.64 -6.84 -5.86
N VAL A 9 6.69 -6.59 -4.96
CA VAL A 9 6.30 -7.56 -3.92
C VAL A 9 4.96 -8.18 -4.31
N ARG A 10 4.94 -9.50 -4.50
CA ARG A 10 3.70 -10.25 -4.76
C ARG A 10 3.14 -10.84 -3.48
N PHE A 11 1.85 -10.64 -3.23
CA PHE A 11 1.13 -11.17 -2.07
C PHE A 11 -0.36 -11.36 -2.38
N GLU A 12 -1.13 -11.92 -1.44
CA GLU A 12 -2.58 -12.06 -1.57
C GLU A 12 -3.31 -11.01 -0.73
N LEU A 13 -4.33 -10.39 -1.32
CA LEU A 13 -5.29 -9.51 -0.66
C LEU A 13 -6.70 -10.01 -1.01
N ASP A 14 -7.50 -10.36 0.00
CA ASP A 14 -8.83 -10.97 -0.17
C ASP A 14 -8.84 -12.20 -1.11
N GLY A 15 -7.81 -13.04 -1.00
CA GLY A 15 -7.65 -14.25 -1.82
C GLY A 15 -7.30 -13.98 -3.29
N LYS A 16 -7.01 -12.72 -3.65
CA LYS A 16 -6.53 -12.35 -4.98
C LYS A 16 -5.04 -12.05 -4.91
N SER A 17 -4.24 -12.67 -5.77
CA SER A 17 -2.83 -12.30 -5.91
C SER A 17 -2.72 -10.89 -6.50
N ILE A 18 -2.01 -10.00 -5.81
CA ILE A 18 -1.67 -8.66 -6.27
C ILE A 18 -0.16 -8.42 -6.18
N GLU A 19 0.30 -7.41 -6.91
CA GLU A 19 1.69 -6.97 -6.95
C GLU A 19 1.74 -5.53 -6.43
N ALA A 20 2.47 -5.27 -5.34
CA ALA A 20 2.82 -3.92 -4.90
C ALA A 20 4.09 -3.45 -5.60
N LEU A 21 4.07 -2.21 -6.06
CA LEU A 21 5.25 -1.54 -6.58
C LEU A 21 6.20 -1.19 -5.42
N PRO A 22 7.48 -0.96 -5.71
CA PRO A 22 8.40 -0.47 -4.69
C PRO A 22 7.90 0.85 -4.09
N ASP A 23 8.08 1.00 -2.78
CA ASP A 23 7.61 2.14 -1.98
C ASP A 23 6.09 2.36 -1.91
N GLU A 24 5.26 1.47 -2.47
CA GLU A 24 3.82 1.48 -2.21
C GLU A 24 3.52 0.97 -0.79
N THR A 25 2.69 1.72 -0.08
CA THR A 25 1.98 1.19 1.09
C THR A 25 0.94 0.16 0.65
N ILE A 26 0.55 -0.74 1.56
CA ILE A 26 -0.54 -1.71 1.30
C ILE A 26 -1.84 -0.98 0.93
N LEU A 27 -2.09 0.20 1.51
CA LEU A 27 -3.27 1.00 1.20
C LEU A 27 -3.26 1.53 -0.24
N GLN A 28 -2.12 1.98 -0.74
CA GLN A 28 -1.95 2.41 -2.13
C GLN A 28 -2.07 1.23 -3.11
N ALA A 29 -1.45 0.09 -2.80
CA ALA A 29 -1.54 -1.11 -3.63
C ALA A 29 -2.99 -1.63 -3.71
N ALA A 30 -3.73 -1.62 -2.60
CA ALA A 30 -5.15 -1.97 -2.56
C ALA A 30 -5.96 -1.02 -3.46
N GLN A 31 -5.83 0.30 -3.26
CA GLN A 31 -6.56 1.30 -4.04
C GLN A 31 -6.30 1.19 -5.55
N ARG A 32 -5.02 1.01 -5.96
CA ARG A 32 -4.64 0.84 -7.36
C ARG A 32 -5.24 -0.42 -7.99
N THR A 33 -5.36 -1.49 -7.21
CA THR A 33 -5.89 -2.78 -7.68
C THR A 33 -7.41 -2.91 -7.51
N GLY A 34 -8.08 -1.86 -7.06
CA GLY A 34 -9.53 -1.80 -6.90
C GLY A 34 -10.05 -2.50 -5.64
N ALA A 35 -9.17 -2.79 -4.67
CA ALA A 35 -9.54 -3.21 -3.34
C ALA A 35 -9.68 -1.99 -2.42
N GLU A 36 -10.68 -2.01 -1.53
CA GLU A 36 -10.90 -0.94 -0.57
C GLU A 36 -10.48 -1.41 0.83
N ILE A 37 -9.55 -0.67 1.44
CA ILE A 37 -9.22 -0.81 2.86
C ILE A 37 -9.80 0.42 3.57
N PRO A 38 -10.84 0.26 4.40
CA PRO A 38 -11.41 1.37 5.15
C PRO A 38 -10.37 2.02 6.06
N HIS A 39 -10.30 3.35 6.04
CA HIS A 39 -9.36 4.12 6.84
C HIS A 39 -9.99 5.47 7.23
N LEU A 40 -9.68 5.97 8.42
CA LEU A 40 -10.10 7.31 8.86
C LEU A 40 -8.91 8.27 8.95
N CYS A 41 -7.73 7.80 9.37
CA CYS A 41 -6.59 8.67 9.70
C CYS A 41 -5.62 8.90 8.55
N TYR A 42 -5.85 8.24 7.42
CA TYR A 42 -5.00 8.38 6.26
C TYR A 42 -5.62 9.31 5.23
N LYS A 43 -4.80 10.21 4.69
CA LYS A 43 -5.16 11.05 3.55
C LYS A 43 -3.91 11.36 2.74
N ASP A 44 -4.01 11.23 1.43
CA ASP A 44 -2.88 11.54 0.54
C ASP A 44 -2.40 12.99 0.70
N GLY A 45 -1.08 13.18 0.72
CA GLY A 45 -0.42 14.46 1.01
C GLY A 45 -0.36 14.88 2.49
N TYR A 46 -0.89 14.07 3.42
CA TYR A 46 -0.76 14.30 4.87
C TYR A 46 0.22 13.29 5.48
N ARG A 47 0.76 13.61 6.67
CA ARG A 47 1.55 12.64 7.42
C ARG A 47 0.65 11.45 7.80
N PRO A 48 1.09 10.20 7.58
CA PRO A 48 0.34 9.04 8.05
C PRO A 48 0.39 8.99 9.58
N ASP A 49 -0.77 9.16 10.22
CA ASP A 49 -0.87 9.26 11.68
C ASP A 49 -1.10 7.91 12.37
N GLY A 50 -1.83 6.98 11.75
CA GLY A 50 -2.03 5.62 12.27
C GLY A 50 -2.84 5.51 13.56
N ASN A 51 -3.64 6.53 13.89
CA ASN A 51 -4.54 6.52 15.06
C ASN A 51 -5.89 5.83 14.77
N CYS A 52 -6.07 5.41 13.51
CA CYS A 52 -7.21 4.87 12.77
C CYS A 52 -6.76 4.77 11.29
#